data_AF-A0A072NPI4-F1
#
_entry.id   AF-A0A072NPI4-F1
#
_cell.length_a   1.000
_cell.length_b   1.000
_cell.length_c   1.000
_cell.angle_alpha   90.00
_cell.angle_beta   90.00
_cell.angle_gamma   90.00
#
_symmetry.space_group_name_H-M   'P 1'
#
loop_
_entity.id
_entity.type
_entity.pdbx_description
1 polymer ?
#
loop_
_entity_poly.entity_id
_entity_poly.type
_entity_poly.pdbx_seq_one_letter_code
_entity_poly.pdbx_strand_id
1 'polypeptide(L)' 'MNQQKVNCFKCRHFYTTWDVRFPRGCKAYGFKSRQIPSDYVQQVSGHACMKYEDKNKPPQRQIKQIKDNNRGYRI' A
#
# COMPACT_ATOMS: atom_id res chain seq x y z
N MET A 1 -14.49 -6.31 14.63
CA MET A 1 -13.88 -5.24 13.80
C MET A 1 -12.70 -5.83 13.04
N ASN A 2 -12.88 -6.19 11.76
CA ASN A 2 -11.83 -6.83 10.94
C ASN A 2 -10.84 -5.77 10.47
N GLN A 3 -9.86 -5.50 11.33
CA GLN A 3 -8.72 -4.64 11.04
C GLN A 3 -7.82 -5.38 10.04
N GLN A 4 -8.08 -5.18 8.74
CA GLN A 4 -7.30 -5.74 7.65
C GLN A 4 -5.85 -5.29 7.81
N LYS A 5 -5.04 -6.17 8.40
CA LYS A 5 -3.64 -5.92 8.73
C LYS A 5 -2.84 -5.84 7.42
N VAL A 6 -2.64 -4.63 6.91
CA VAL A 6 -1.84 -4.40 5.71
C VAL A 6 -0.36 -4.62 6.02
N ASN A 7 0.35 -5.33 5.14
CA ASN A 7 1.76 -5.63 5.34
C ASN A 7 2.65 -4.52 4.74
N CYS A 8 3.04 -3.53 5.54
CA CYS A 8 3.89 -2.43 5.06
C CYS A 8 5.18 -2.88 4.37
N PHE A 9 5.77 -4.03 4.72
CA PHE A 9 6.97 -4.55 4.05
C PHE A 9 6.77 -4.93 2.57
N LYS A 10 5.53 -5.24 2.19
CA LYS A 10 5.12 -5.50 0.81
C LYS A 10 4.64 -4.22 0.10
N CYS A 11 4.49 -3.12 0.83
CA CYS A 11 4.09 -1.85 0.24
C CYS A 11 5.23 -1.22 -0.55
N ARG A 12 4.94 -0.71 -1.76
CA ARG A 12 5.90 0.06 -2.58
C ARG A 12 6.32 1.39 -1.95
N HIS A 13 5.48 1.94 -1.08
CA HIS A 13 5.69 3.26 -0.45
C HIS A 13 6.48 3.18 0.84
N PHE A 14 6.69 1.97 1.37
CA PHE A 14 7.48 1.77 2.57
C PHE A 14 8.96 1.95 2.27
N TYR A 15 9.66 2.68 3.13
CA TYR A 15 11.10 2.85 3.05
C TYR A 15 11.71 2.84 4.45
N THR A 16 12.92 2.32 4.55
CA THR A 16 13.74 2.41 5.75
C THR A 16 14.47 3.74 5.73
N THR A 17 14.50 4.43 6.86
CA THR A 17 15.23 5.69 7.01
C THR A 17 16.54 5.44 7.76
N TRP A 18 17.49 6.37 7.62
CA TRP A 18 18.74 6.38 8.38
C TRP A 18 18.62 7.07 9.76
N ASP A 19 17.43 7.49 10.16
CA ASP A 19 17.19 8.13 11.46
C ASP A 19 16.93 7.06 12.52
N VAL A 20 17.82 6.98 13.52
CA VAL A 20 17.73 6.03 14.64
C VAL A 20 16.40 6.17 15.40
N ARG A 21 15.84 7.37 15.49
CA ARG A 21 14.56 7.60 16.19
C ARG A 21 13.36 7.13 15.36
N PHE A 22 13.46 7.17 14.04
CA PHE A 22 12.35 6.88 13.13
C PHE A 22 12.78 6.02 11.94
N PRO A 23 13.17 4.76 12.16
CA PRO A 23 13.77 3.92 11.11
C PRO A 23 12.78 3.54 10.00
N ARG A 24 11.47 3.77 10.17
CA ARG A 24 10.43 3.39 9.20
C ARG A 24 9.76 4.64 8.65
N GLY A 25 9.53 4.68 7.35
CA GLY A 25 8.83 5.79 6.70
C GLY A 25 7.82 5.33 5.66
N CYS A 26 6.85 6.19 5.37
CA CYS A 26 5.87 5.99 4.30
C CYS A 26 5.89 7.16 3.32
N LYS A 27 6.25 6.90 2.05
CA LYS A 27 6.34 7.94 1.00
C LYS A 27 4.97 8.48 0.61
N ALA A 28 3.93 7.66 0.66
CA ALA A 28 2.57 8.08 0.27
C ALA A 28 1.98 9.15 1.19
N TYR A 29 2.34 9.12 2.48
CA TYR A 29 1.89 10.10 3.47
C TYR A 29 2.98 11.10 3.87
N GLY A 30 4.25 10.85 3.50
CA GLY A 30 5.35 11.79 3.73
C GLY A 30 5.88 11.84 5.17
N PHE A 31 5.56 10.87 6.04
CA PHE A 31 6.03 10.84 7.43
C PHE A 31 7.01 9.69 7.70
N LYS A 32 7.73 9.84 8.83
CA LYS A 32 8.60 8.82 9.42
C LYS A 32 8.03 8.44 10.80
N SER A 33 8.03 7.17 11.14
CA SER A 33 7.49 6.65 12.39
C SER A 33 8.40 5.59 12.99
N ARG A 34 8.34 5.47 14.32
CA ARG A 34 9.04 4.39 15.01
C ARG A 34 8.28 3.08 14.91
N GLN A 35 6.95 3.11 14.84
CA GLN A 35 6.08 1.96 14.64
C GLN A 35 5.84 1.67 13.15
N ILE A 36 5.09 0.62 12.82
CA ILE A 36 4.71 0.32 11.44
C ILE A 36 3.83 1.46 10.90
N PRO A 37 4.10 1.99 9.69
CA PRO A 37 3.34 3.12 9.18
C PRO A 37 1.83 2.88 9.03
N SER A 38 1.38 1.65 8.77
CA SER A 38 -0.06 1.33 8.74
C SER A 38 -0.73 1.50 10.09
N ASP A 39 -0.04 1.08 11.15
CA ASP A 39 -0.56 1.10 12.51
C ASP A 39 -0.61 2.56 12.99
N TYR A 40 0.42 3.34 12.67
CA TYR A 40 0.43 4.78 12.93
C TYR A 40 -0.70 5.51 12.21
N VAL A 41 -0.91 5.23 10.91
CA VAL A 41 -2.02 5.82 10.14
C VAL A 41 -3.36 5.45 10.77
N GLN A 42 -3.52 4.22 11.24
CA GLN A 42 -4.75 3.82 11.91
C GLN A 42 -4.95 4.54 13.25
N GLN A 43 -3.90 4.70 14.05
CA GLN A 43 -3.97 5.44 15.30
C GLN A 43 -4.32 6.91 15.10
N VAL A 44 -3.75 7.54 14.07
CA VAL A 44 -3.92 8.97 13.81
C VAL A 44 -5.22 9.26 13.05
N SER A 45 -5.51 8.49 12.01
CA SER A 45 -6.66 8.73 11.13
C SER A 45 -7.92 7.95 11.53
N GLY A 46 -7.83 6.97 12.43
CA GLY A 46 -8.94 6.08 12.79
C GLY A 46 -9.31 5.06 11.70
N HIS A 47 -8.61 5.07 10.56
CA HIS A 47 -8.90 4.24 9.38
C HIS A 47 -7.66 3.46 8.92
N ALA A 48 -7.89 2.32 8.27
CA ALA A 48 -6.81 1.52 7.67
C ALA A 48 -6.11 2.29 6.53
N CYS A 49 -4.88 1.88 6.21
CA CYS A 49 -4.07 2.51 5.16
C CYS A 49 -4.73 2.42 3.77
N MET A 50 -5.30 3.52 3.30
CA MET A 50 -5.96 3.62 1.98
C MET A 50 -4.97 3.67 0.80
N LYS A 51 -3.72 4.06 1.05
CA LYS A 51 -2.66 4.19 0.04
C LYS A 51 -1.76 2.95 -0.05
N TYR A 52 -2.22 1.79 0.44
CA TYR A 52 -1.45 0.56 0.33
C TYR A 52 -1.35 0.09 -1.12
N GLU A 53 -0.13 -0.10 -1.61
CA GLU A 53 0.14 -0.64 -2.93
C GLU A 53 1.18 -1.74 -2.83
N ASP A 54 0.78 -2.97 -3.15
CA ASP A 54 1.65 -4.14 -3.09
C ASP A 54 2.68 -4.09 -4.23
N LYS A 55 3.97 -4.17 -3.89
CA LYS A 55 5.07 -4.15 -4.88
C LYS A 55 5.11 -5.41 -5.75
N ASN A 56 4.51 -6.52 -5.30
CA ASN A 56 4.51 -7.79 -6.02
C ASN A 56 3.27 -7.98 -6.90
N LYS A 57 2.25 -7.13 -6.78
CA LYS A 57 1.05 -7.22 -7.62
C LYS A 57 1.10 -6.16 -8.71
N PRO A 58 0.88 -6.52 -9.98
CA PRO A 58 0.72 -5.51 -11.01
C PRO A 58 -0.44 -4.58 -10.64
N PRO A 59 -0.32 -3.27 -10.90
CA PRO A 59 -1.36 -2.31 -10.58
C PRO A 59 -2.67 -2.76 -11.24
N GLN A 60 -3.68 -3.02 -10.41
CA GLN A 60 -4.97 -3.59 -10.85
C GLN A 60 -5.67 -2.76 -11.94
N ARG A 61 -5.26 -1.49 -12.13
CA ARG A 61 -5.71 -0.62 -13.22
C ARG A 61 -5.53 -1.24 -14.62
N GLN A 62 -4.54 -2.11 -14.85
CA GLN A 62 -4.35 -2.74 -16.16
C GLN A 62 -5.15 -4.03 -16.38
N ILE A 63 -5.66 -4.68 -15.32
CA ILE A 63 -6.35 -5.98 -15.46
C ILE A 63 -7.75 -5.82 -16.08
N LYS A 64 -8.43 -4.68 -15.83
CA LYS A 64 -9.78 -4.43 -16.40
C LYS A 64 -9.75 -4.35 -17.93
N GLN A 65 -8.80 -3.61 -18.51
CA GLN A 65 -8.76 -3.37 -19.96
C GLN A 65 -8.50 -4.64 -20.78
N ILE A 66 -7.71 -5.60 -20.26
CA ILE A 66 -7.42 -6.87 -20.97
C ILE A 66 -8.66 -7.78 -21.02
N LYS A 67 -9.53 -7.73 -20.00
CA LYS A 67 -10.76 -8.53 -19.95
C LYS A 67 -11.89 -7.95 -20.82
N ASP A 68 -11.85 -6.65 -21.07
CA ASP A 68 -12.84 -5.98 -21.91
C ASP A 68 -12.48 -6.10 -23.40
N ASN A 69 -11.18 -6.15 -23.73
CA ASN A 69 -10.72 -6.25 -25.13
C ASN A 69 -10.74 -7.68 -25.70
N ASN A 70 -10.86 -8.72 -24.86
CA ASN A 70 -10.96 -10.13 -25.29
C ASN A 70 -12.43 -10.63 -25.42
N ARG A 71 -13.40 -9.72 -25.49
CA ARG A 71 -14.83 -10.05 -25.67
C ARG A 71 -15.32 -9.95 -27.13
N GLY A 72 -14.41 -9.99 -28.10
CA GLY A 72 -14.71 -9.69 -29.51
C GLY A 72 -14.13 -10.59 -30.59
N TYR A 73 -13.45 -11.70 -30.28
CA TYR A 73 -13.04 -12.66 -31.32
C TYR A 73 -13.94 -13.90 -31.28
N ARG A 74 -15.10 -13.75 -31.89
CA ARG A 74 -16.00 -14.83 -32.25
C ARG A 74 -15.78 -15.05 -33.75
N ILE A 75 -14.95 -16.03 -34.10
CA ILE A 75 -14.96 -16.64 -35.45
C ILE A 75 -16.28 -17.39 -35.59
#